data_AF-A0A7W6M9I1-F1
#
_entry.id   AF-A0A7W6M9I1-F1
#
_cell.length_a   1.000
_cell.length_b   1.000
_cell.length_c   1.000
_cell.angle_alpha   90.00
_cell.angle_beta   90.00
_cell.angle_gamma   90.00
#
_symmetry.space_group_name_H-M   'P 1'
#
loop_
_entity.id
_entity.type
_entity.pdbx_description
1 polymer ?
#
loop_
_entity_poly.entity_id
_entity_poly.type
_entity_poly.pdbx_seq_one_letter_code
_entity_poly.pdbx_strand_id
1 'polypeptide(L)'
;MRPPTGGPGFDAIKPRIFQIGFNKCGTRSFYDFFEKNGIKSVHYKRGDLAHGISSNIAEGKPPLEGWDKWTAYTDMQWVKKTGVIEACGFYKEFAAYYPRSYFILNTRSKDRWIKSRLNHGTGQNYGNRYRLGLGLSTMDETVAAWSAMWDLHHENVQRFFAETGQNFLVYNIEEDVPESLERFLAPDFETDASLFGHEGQTNSEPKTVKASQPVAEKASNPYISNVSAVKGASKPAAPKPAVEANPLDEKLGKKFQPHNNLVAFDEAATMEPFDAVPIKNAEEGWTGNLIVSIVKNEGPFLLEWIAYHRAIGFNHFLIFSHACSDGTDKMLAHLDKQGIVTHVPLGNLEDTTPQAAALEDVMKHPKVFAADWIVHIDVDEFVNIRTDDGTFASLIGSLPSNVTNIAMTWRIFGSGGKEQFEDQLTLAQFDRCAPSYLPKPHTAWGFKTATSNGGAYQSLTAHRPGSIAKGFEKEVTWVNGSGKDITDARAKSGWRSDVKTVGYDLVQLNRYPLRTLDNFLLKREEAAEGGKPELESWIALDWNGCQDMTIQRNLPRMQAALDQLKDDDLLQELHESAVDWHKERIAVIKKDTAIKAFVQEALGTDLDDVSRVIHILENDRKGD
;
A
#
# COMPACT_ATOMS: atom_id res chain seq x y z
N MET A 1 -13.93 -6.65 -20.34
CA MET A 1 -14.54 -5.35 -20.68
C MET A 1 -13.74 -4.27 -19.97
N ARG A 2 -13.33 -3.20 -20.66
CA ARG A 2 -12.71 -2.02 -20.02
C ARG A 2 -13.73 -1.38 -19.06
N PRO A 3 -13.32 -0.91 -17.86
CA PRO A 3 -14.22 -0.15 -17.00
C PRO A 3 -14.55 1.19 -17.68
N PRO A 4 -15.80 1.70 -17.53
CA PRO A 4 -16.24 2.90 -18.21
C PRO A 4 -15.49 4.15 -17.72
N THR A 5 -15.07 4.95 -18.70
CA THR A 5 -14.49 6.29 -18.57
C THR A 5 -15.57 7.26 -18.08
N GLY A 6 -15.56 7.58 -16.79
CA GLY A 6 -16.51 8.51 -16.18
C GLY A 6 -16.82 8.14 -14.75
N GLY A 7 -15.80 8.16 -13.88
CA GLY A 7 -16.00 7.90 -12.45
C GLY A 7 -16.85 9.00 -11.82
N PRO A 8 -17.84 8.67 -10.97
CA PRO A 8 -18.45 9.69 -10.10
C PRO A 8 -17.36 10.31 -9.24
N GLY A 9 -17.50 11.61 -8.96
CA GLY A 9 -16.64 12.33 -8.03
C GLY A 9 -16.57 11.58 -6.69
N PHE A 10 -15.34 11.47 -6.19
CA PHE A 10 -14.94 10.91 -4.90
C PHE A 10 -15.55 11.66 -3.69
N ASP A 11 -16.88 11.65 -3.55
CA ASP A 11 -17.62 12.32 -2.47
C ASP A 11 -18.13 11.32 -1.39
N ALA A 12 -17.77 10.02 -1.39
CA ALA A 12 -18.40 9.02 -0.53
C ALA A 12 -17.57 7.73 -0.24
N ILE A 13 -16.71 7.71 0.79
CA ILE A 13 -16.19 6.44 1.37
C ILE A 13 -16.56 6.34 2.85
N LYS A 14 -17.84 6.51 3.16
CA LYS A 14 -18.36 5.93 4.41
C LYS A 14 -18.41 4.42 4.22
N PRO A 15 -17.86 3.61 5.13
CA PRO A 15 -18.02 2.17 5.09
C PRO A 15 -19.51 1.83 4.98
N ARG A 16 -19.83 0.80 4.20
CA ARG A 16 -21.18 0.24 4.13
C ARG A 16 -21.20 -1.08 4.88
N ILE A 17 -22.40 -1.59 5.14
CA ILE A 17 -22.58 -2.93 5.68
C ILE A 17 -23.37 -3.75 4.66
N PHE A 18 -22.77 -4.81 4.14
CA PHE A 18 -23.40 -5.72 3.20
C PHE A 18 -23.67 -7.06 3.90
N GLN A 19 -24.95 -7.37 4.05
CA GLN A 19 -25.38 -8.70 4.49
C GLN A 19 -25.46 -9.58 3.24
N ILE A 20 -24.44 -10.43 3.06
CA ILE A 20 -24.19 -11.22 1.84
C ILE A 20 -24.54 -12.70 1.99
N GLY A 21 -25.10 -13.13 3.12
CA GLY A 21 -25.75 -14.44 3.23
C GLY A 21 -27.19 -14.43 2.70
N PHE A 22 -27.77 -15.61 2.57
CA PHE A 22 -29.11 -15.76 2.01
C PHE A 22 -30.21 -15.27 2.96
N ASN A 23 -31.39 -14.99 2.38
CA ASN A 23 -32.61 -14.79 3.16
C ASN A 23 -32.92 -16.02 4.03
N LYS A 24 -33.74 -15.85 5.08
CA LYS A 24 -34.06 -16.89 6.08
C LYS A 24 -32.89 -17.31 7.00
N CYS A 25 -31.78 -16.57 6.94
CA CYS A 25 -30.69 -16.60 7.91
C CYS A 25 -30.67 -15.33 8.78
N GLY A 26 -31.83 -14.91 9.31
CA GLY A 26 -31.91 -13.78 10.25
C GLY A 26 -31.77 -12.39 9.62
N THR A 27 -31.98 -12.24 8.30
CA THR A 27 -31.81 -10.96 7.58
C THR A 27 -32.63 -9.81 8.16
N ARG A 28 -33.80 -10.09 8.72
CA ARG A 28 -34.63 -9.09 9.42
C ARG A 28 -34.05 -8.67 10.77
N SER A 29 -33.52 -9.62 11.55
CA SER A 29 -32.81 -9.33 12.80
C SER A 29 -31.63 -8.39 12.57
N PHE A 30 -30.82 -8.62 11.54
CA PHE A 30 -29.72 -7.71 11.16
C PHE A 30 -30.23 -6.32 10.82
N TYR A 31 -31.27 -6.22 9.99
CA TYR A 31 -31.88 -4.92 9.66
C TYR A 31 -32.37 -4.17 10.90
N ASP A 32 -33.12 -4.84 11.77
CA ASP A 32 -33.66 -4.22 12.99
C ASP A 32 -32.53 -3.84 13.97
N PHE A 33 -31.47 -4.64 14.07
CA PHE A 33 -30.27 -4.31 14.84
C PHE A 33 -29.59 -3.03 14.32
N PHE A 34 -29.39 -2.92 13.01
CA PHE A 34 -28.78 -1.73 12.42
C PHE A 34 -29.64 -0.48 12.65
N GLU A 35 -30.95 -0.55 12.40
CA GLU A 35 -31.86 0.59 12.62
C GLU A 35 -31.90 1.02 14.10
N LYS A 36 -31.96 0.06 15.03
CA LYS A 36 -31.95 0.37 16.48
C LYS A 36 -30.66 1.04 16.94
N ASN A 37 -29.54 0.74 16.28
CA ASN A 37 -28.24 1.39 16.48
C ASN A 37 -28.06 2.69 15.66
N GLY A 38 -29.13 3.21 15.04
CA GLY A 38 -29.06 4.46 14.27
C GLY A 38 -28.36 4.33 12.91
N ILE A 39 -28.04 3.11 12.47
CA ILE A 39 -27.46 2.85 11.15
C ILE A 39 -28.60 2.80 10.14
N LYS A 40 -28.65 3.80 9.26
CA LYS A 40 -29.67 3.92 8.22
C LYS A 40 -29.60 2.73 7.25
N SER A 41 -30.65 1.93 7.17
CA SER A 41 -30.61 0.62 6.53
C SER A 41 -31.73 0.42 5.52
N VAL A 42 -31.49 -0.44 4.53
CA VAL A 42 -32.51 -0.91 3.58
C VAL A 42 -32.63 -2.42 3.64
N HIS A 43 -33.86 -2.91 3.57
CA HIS A 43 -34.19 -4.32 3.64
C HIS A 43 -35.19 -4.71 2.58
N TYR A 44 -34.79 -5.57 1.63
CA TYR A 44 -35.60 -6.15 0.54
C TYR A 44 -36.26 -5.15 -0.43
N LYS A 45 -37.09 -4.25 0.10
CA LYS A 45 -37.84 -3.20 -0.61
C LYS A 45 -38.56 -3.74 -1.84
N ARG A 46 -39.32 -4.82 -1.64
CA ARG A 46 -40.12 -5.51 -2.68
C ARG A 46 -39.28 -6.03 -3.87
N GLY A 47 -37.97 -6.19 -3.66
CA GLY A 47 -37.01 -6.61 -4.67
C GLY A 47 -36.53 -5.51 -5.61
N ASP A 48 -36.98 -4.26 -5.43
CA ASP A 48 -36.48 -3.12 -6.19
C ASP A 48 -34.99 -2.90 -5.95
N LEU A 49 -34.52 -3.18 -4.73
CA LEU A 49 -33.11 -3.09 -4.35
C LEU A 49 -32.24 -4.05 -5.18
N ALA A 50 -32.61 -5.33 -5.21
CA ALA A 50 -31.85 -6.35 -5.95
C ALA A 50 -31.87 -6.09 -7.46
N HIS A 51 -33.00 -5.65 -8.01
CA HIS A 51 -33.10 -5.25 -9.40
C HIS A 51 -32.23 -4.05 -9.75
N GLY A 52 -32.26 -3.01 -8.91
CA GLY A 52 -31.46 -1.81 -9.12
C GLY A 52 -29.97 -2.13 -9.14
N ILE A 53 -29.51 -2.90 -8.15
CA ILE A 53 -28.12 -3.38 -8.08
C ILE A 53 -27.75 -4.17 -9.34
N SER A 54 -28.58 -5.15 -9.72
CA SER A 54 -28.31 -5.98 -10.89
C SER A 54 -28.28 -5.18 -12.20
N SER A 55 -29.16 -4.18 -12.36
CA SER A 55 -29.19 -3.30 -13.54
C SER A 55 -27.94 -2.43 -13.59
N ASN A 56 -27.58 -1.82 -12.46
CA ASN A 56 -26.38 -0.98 -12.36
C ASN A 56 -25.12 -1.77 -12.76
N ILE A 57 -24.94 -2.96 -12.20
CA ILE A 57 -23.78 -3.82 -12.52
C ILE A 57 -23.79 -4.21 -14.00
N ALA A 58 -24.93 -4.61 -14.55
CA ALA A 58 -25.04 -4.96 -15.98
C ALA A 58 -24.71 -3.78 -16.92
N GLU A 59 -24.93 -2.55 -16.46
CA GLU A 59 -24.62 -1.31 -17.17
C GLU A 59 -23.20 -0.78 -16.86
N GLY A 60 -22.41 -1.49 -16.04
CA GLY A 60 -21.06 -1.06 -15.64
C GLY A 60 -21.02 0.10 -14.64
N LYS A 61 -22.14 0.38 -13.97
CA LYS A 61 -22.29 1.43 -12.96
C LYS A 61 -21.97 0.93 -11.55
N PRO A 62 -21.68 1.83 -10.59
CA PRO A 62 -21.58 1.48 -9.17
C PRO A 62 -22.82 0.71 -8.69
N PRO A 63 -22.67 -0.42 -7.96
CA PRO A 63 -23.79 -1.27 -7.58
C PRO A 63 -24.91 -0.51 -6.85
N LEU A 64 -24.55 0.47 -6.02
CA LEU A 64 -25.50 1.27 -5.22
C LEU A 64 -25.90 2.59 -5.87
N GLU A 65 -25.67 2.82 -7.15
CA GLU A 65 -26.16 4.04 -7.82
C GLU A 65 -27.69 4.17 -7.70
N GLY A 66 -28.18 5.27 -7.13
CA GLY A 66 -29.61 5.45 -6.78
C GLY A 66 -30.05 4.76 -5.48
N TRP A 67 -29.13 4.04 -4.83
CA TRP A 67 -29.29 3.30 -3.58
C TRP A 67 -28.27 3.70 -2.51
N ASP A 68 -27.54 4.77 -2.72
CA ASP A 68 -26.39 5.26 -1.96
C ASP A 68 -26.77 5.96 -0.64
N LYS A 69 -28.05 6.32 -0.48
CA LYS A 69 -28.56 7.01 0.73
C LYS A 69 -28.67 6.14 1.98
N TRP A 70 -28.46 4.83 1.87
CA TRP A 70 -28.48 3.86 2.98
C TRP A 70 -27.06 3.42 3.32
N THR A 71 -26.83 2.95 4.53
CA THR A 71 -25.53 2.50 5.03
C THR A 71 -25.45 0.98 5.11
N ALA A 72 -26.52 0.31 5.55
CA ALA A 72 -26.58 -1.15 5.56
C ALA A 72 -27.62 -1.71 4.58
N TYR A 73 -27.27 -2.82 3.94
CA TYR A 73 -28.05 -3.46 2.87
C TYR A 73 -28.31 -4.93 3.23
N THR A 74 -29.59 -5.27 3.38
CA THR A 74 -30.04 -6.61 3.84
C THR A 74 -31.13 -7.18 2.93
N ASP A 75 -31.23 -8.51 2.89
CA ASP A 75 -32.22 -9.28 2.12
C ASP A 75 -32.34 -8.83 0.65
N MET A 76 -31.20 -8.76 -0.05
CA MET A 76 -31.10 -8.23 -1.41
C MET A 76 -31.53 -9.24 -2.49
N GLN A 77 -32.78 -9.69 -2.42
CA GLN A 77 -33.34 -10.65 -3.38
C GLN A 77 -34.50 -10.09 -4.20
N TRP A 78 -34.71 -10.64 -5.38
CA TRP A 78 -35.94 -10.49 -6.15
C TRP A 78 -36.38 -11.86 -6.68
N VAL A 79 -37.57 -12.30 -6.29
CA VAL A 79 -38.11 -13.63 -6.62
C VAL A 79 -39.51 -13.49 -7.17
N LYS A 80 -39.65 -13.69 -8.49
CA LYS A 80 -40.93 -13.78 -9.21
C LYS A 80 -40.96 -15.04 -10.06
N LYS A 81 -42.15 -15.38 -10.56
CA LYS A 81 -42.30 -16.53 -11.49
C LYS A 81 -41.53 -16.36 -12.80
N THR A 82 -41.12 -15.13 -13.11
CA THR A 82 -40.43 -14.75 -14.35
C THR A 82 -38.92 -14.66 -14.20
N GLY A 83 -38.38 -14.83 -12.99
CA GLY A 83 -36.95 -14.75 -12.75
C GLY A 83 -36.60 -14.60 -11.28
N VAL A 84 -35.31 -14.80 -11.01
CA VAL A 84 -34.71 -14.74 -9.69
C VAL A 84 -33.43 -13.91 -9.75
N ILE A 85 -33.23 -13.03 -8.78
CA ILE A 85 -31.97 -12.31 -8.54
C ILE A 85 -31.62 -12.47 -7.05
N GLU A 86 -30.42 -12.94 -6.78
CA GLU A 86 -29.82 -12.99 -5.44
C GLU A 86 -28.63 -12.02 -5.45
N ALA A 87 -28.88 -10.74 -5.18
CA ALA A 87 -27.84 -9.72 -5.32
C ALA A 87 -26.73 -9.83 -4.27
N CYS A 88 -26.92 -10.65 -3.22
CA CYS A 88 -25.83 -11.07 -2.34
C CYS A 88 -24.70 -11.81 -3.09
N GLY A 89 -24.98 -12.38 -4.26
CA GLY A 89 -23.99 -12.98 -5.15
C GLY A 89 -23.02 -11.98 -5.80
N PHE A 90 -23.34 -10.69 -5.78
CA PHE A 90 -22.47 -9.62 -6.31
C PHE A 90 -21.46 -9.10 -5.28
N TYR A 91 -21.05 -9.96 -4.33
CA TYR A 91 -20.14 -9.58 -3.25
C TYR A 91 -18.77 -9.14 -3.76
N LYS A 92 -18.32 -9.62 -4.93
CA LYS A 92 -17.06 -9.19 -5.56
C LYS A 92 -17.16 -7.76 -6.09
N GLU A 93 -18.30 -7.42 -6.68
CA GLU A 93 -18.58 -6.08 -7.17
C GLU A 93 -18.78 -5.11 -6.00
N PHE A 94 -19.48 -5.53 -4.94
CA PHE A 94 -19.56 -4.73 -3.71
C PHE A 94 -18.17 -4.50 -3.10
N ALA A 95 -17.35 -5.54 -3.01
CA ALA A 95 -15.98 -5.45 -2.55
C ALA A 95 -15.12 -4.50 -3.40
N ALA A 96 -15.26 -4.57 -4.72
CA ALA A 96 -14.51 -3.74 -5.65
C ALA A 96 -14.93 -2.26 -5.59
N TYR A 97 -16.23 -1.98 -5.49
CA TYR A 97 -16.75 -0.59 -5.47
C TYR A 97 -16.77 0.04 -4.08
N TYR A 98 -16.80 -0.76 -3.01
CA TYR A 98 -16.94 -0.28 -1.63
C TYR A 98 -15.93 -0.97 -0.69
N PRO A 99 -14.62 -0.77 -0.89
CA PRO A 99 -13.59 -1.64 -0.33
C PRO A 99 -13.43 -1.58 1.20
N ARG A 100 -13.82 -0.47 1.85
CA ARG A 100 -13.83 -0.30 3.32
C ARG A 100 -15.07 -0.88 4.01
N SER A 101 -15.96 -1.53 3.28
CA SER A 101 -17.24 -2.00 3.82
C SER A 101 -17.11 -3.30 4.58
N TYR A 102 -18.11 -3.55 5.43
CA TYR A 102 -18.21 -4.73 6.28
C TYR A 102 -19.13 -5.75 5.60
N PHE A 103 -18.63 -6.97 5.43
CA PHE A 103 -19.31 -8.06 4.73
C PHE A 103 -19.69 -9.14 5.73
N ILE A 104 -20.99 -9.37 5.88
CA ILE A 104 -21.51 -10.35 6.82
C ILE A 104 -22.11 -11.51 6.03
N LEU A 105 -21.43 -12.66 6.04
CA LEU A 105 -22.00 -13.93 5.60
C LEU A 105 -22.82 -14.52 6.76
N ASN A 106 -24.08 -14.08 6.86
CA ASN A 106 -25.02 -14.63 7.82
C ASN A 106 -25.46 -16.04 7.39
N THR A 107 -25.29 -17.02 8.28
CA THR A 107 -25.49 -18.44 7.98
C THR A 107 -26.26 -19.17 9.09
N ARG A 108 -26.64 -20.43 8.82
CA ARG A 108 -27.31 -21.37 9.74
C ARG A 108 -27.21 -22.79 9.19
N SER A 109 -27.74 -23.79 9.88
CA SER A 109 -27.92 -25.13 9.31
C SER A 109 -28.64 -25.11 7.94
N LYS A 110 -27.99 -25.66 6.89
CA LYS A 110 -28.51 -25.74 5.51
C LYS A 110 -29.91 -26.38 5.44
N ASP A 111 -30.12 -27.48 6.16
CA ASP A 111 -31.41 -28.19 6.19
C ASP A 111 -32.51 -27.31 6.80
N ARG A 112 -32.20 -26.60 7.89
CA ARG A 112 -33.13 -25.65 8.51
C ARG A 112 -33.40 -24.46 7.59
N TRP A 113 -32.40 -23.99 6.86
CA TRP A 113 -32.56 -22.93 5.86
C TRP A 113 -33.50 -23.35 4.72
N ILE A 114 -33.29 -24.52 4.12
CA ILE A 114 -34.17 -25.09 3.08
C ILE A 114 -35.60 -25.20 3.60
N LYS A 115 -35.79 -25.82 4.78
CA LYS A 115 -37.11 -25.93 5.42
C LYS A 115 -37.75 -24.56 5.64
N SER A 116 -36.96 -23.56 6.04
CA SER A 116 -37.46 -22.21 6.27
C SER A 116 -37.86 -21.50 4.96
N ARG A 117 -37.14 -21.72 3.86
CA ARG A 117 -37.50 -21.21 2.52
C ARG A 117 -38.76 -21.86 1.96
N LEU A 118 -38.93 -23.17 2.14
CA LEU A 118 -40.15 -23.88 1.72
C LEU A 118 -41.40 -23.34 2.40
N ASN A 119 -41.30 -22.96 3.67
CA ASN A 119 -42.41 -22.41 4.45
C ASN A 119 -42.61 -20.89 4.29
N HIS A 120 -41.86 -20.23 3.42
CA HIS A 120 -41.86 -18.77 3.32
C HIS A 120 -42.94 -18.21 2.36
N GLY A 121 -43.44 -17.01 2.69
CA GLY A 121 -44.41 -16.24 1.90
C GLY A 121 -45.88 -16.52 2.23
N THR A 122 -46.76 -15.60 1.84
CA THR A 122 -48.22 -15.76 1.99
C THR A 122 -48.69 -17.01 1.25
N GLY A 123 -49.29 -17.96 1.99
CA GLY A 123 -49.70 -19.25 1.44
C GLY A 123 -48.56 -20.17 1.00
N GLN A 124 -47.35 -20.03 1.58
CA GLN A 124 -46.17 -20.87 1.30
C GLN A 124 -45.72 -20.87 -0.19
N ASN A 125 -45.99 -19.77 -0.90
CA ASN A 125 -45.79 -19.67 -2.34
C ASN A 125 -44.37 -19.21 -2.74
N TYR A 126 -43.43 -19.05 -1.80
CA TYR A 126 -42.06 -18.62 -2.14
C TYR A 126 -41.32 -19.67 -2.96
N GLY A 127 -41.29 -20.93 -2.51
CA GLY A 127 -40.63 -22.02 -3.26
C GLY A 127 -41.19 -22.19 -4.66
N ASN A 128 -42.51 -22.06 -4.83
CA ASN A 128 -43.15 -22.14 -6.15
C ASN A 128 -42.78 -20.97 -7.07
N ARG A 129 -42.63 -19.74 -6.55
CA ARG A 129 -42.14 -18.61 -7.35
C ARG A 129 -40.70 -18.83 -7.77
N TYR A 130 -39.85 -19.31 -6.87
CA TYR A 130 -38.44 -19.58 -7.13
C TYR A 130 -38.27 -20.70 -8.18
N ARG A 131 -39.02 -21.80 -8.02
CA ARG A 131 -39.09 -22.91 -8.98
C ARG A 131 -39.40 -22.42 -10.39
N LEU A 132 -40.51 -21.67 -10.52
CA LEU A 132 -40.93 -21.13 -11.82
C LEU A 132 -39.93 -20.10 -12.36
N GLY A 133 -39.38 -19.24 -11.50
CA GLY A 133 -38.40 -18.23 -11.88
C GLY A 133 -37.06 -18.82 -12.37
N LEU A 134 -36.69 -20.02 -11.91
CA LEU A 134 -35.54 -20.78 -12.42
C LEU A 134 -35.89 -21.70 -13.60
N GLY A 135 -37.16 -21.78 -14.00
CA GLY A 135 -37.61 -22.70 -15.06
C GLY A 135 -37.58 -24.18 -14.64
N LEU A 136 -37.65 -24.48 -13.35
CA LEU A 136 -37.59 -25.85 -12.81
C LEU A 136 -38.98 -26.50 -12.79
N SER A 137 -39.01 -27.81 -13.02
CA SER A 137 -40.25 -28.58 -13.14
C SER A 137 -40.80 -29.00 -11.79
N THR A 138 -39.92 -29.39 -10.86
CA THR A 138 -40.32 -29.97 -9.56
C THR A 138 -39.80 -29.18 -8.36
N MET A 139 -40.43 -29.40 -7.20
CA MET A 139 -39.92 -28.81 -5.95
C MET A 139 -38.60 -29.47 -5.53
N ASP A 140 -38.41 -30.75 -5.81
CA ASP A 140 -37.17 -31.46 -5.49
C ASP A 140 -35.97 -30.89 -6.27
N GLU A 141 -36.15 -30.56 -7.56
CA GLU A 141 -35.16 -29.82 -8.35
C GLU A 141 -34.85 -28.45 -7.73
N THR A 142 -35.86 -27.77 -7.18
CA THR A 142 -35.69 -26.46 -6.54
C THR A 142 -34.89 -26.57 -5.24
N VAL A 143 -35.16 -27.61 -4.44
CA VAL A 143 -34.41 -27.91 -3.22
C VAL A 143 -32.96 -28.28 -3.55
N ALA A 144 -32.74 -29.11 -4.58
CA ALA A 144 -31.40 -29.46 -5.03
C ALA A 144 -30.63 -28.21 -5.52
N ALA A 145 -31.28 -27.34 -6.30
CA ALA A 145 -30.70 -26.07 -6.76
C ALA A 145 -30.35 -25.14 -5.58
N TRP A 146 -31.22 -25.04 -4.57
CA TRP A 146 -30.92 -24.28 -3.36
C TRP A 146 -29.75 -24.86 -2.57
N SER A 147 -29.65 -26.19 -2.44
CA SER A 147 -28.51 -26.81 -1.77
C SER A 147 -27.20 -26.51 -2.49
N ALA A 148 -27.15 -26.68 -3.81
CA ALA A 148 -25.96 -26.39 -4.61
C ALA A 148 -25.58 -24.90 -4.55
N MET A 149 -26.58 -24.01 -4.64
CA MET A 149 -26.39 -22.56 -4.50
C MET A 149 -25.84 -22.19 -3.12
N TRP A 150 -26.32 -22.85 -2.06
CA TRP A 150 -25.83 -22.64 -0.71
C TRP A 150 -24.35 -22.98 -0.59
N ASP A 151 -23.98 -24.20 -0.99
CA ASP A 151 -22.62 -24.71 -0.85
C ASP A 151 -21.64 -23.85 -1.67
N LEU A 152 -21.98 -23.58 -2.93
CA LEU A 152 -21.14 -22.79 -3.84
C LEU A 152 -20.95 -21.35 -3.36
N HIS A 153 -22.00 -20.71 -2.85
CA HIS A 153 -21.92 -19.33 -2.37
C HIS A 153 -21.06 -19.23 -1.10
N HIS A 154 -21.27 -20.12 -0.12
CA HIS A 154 -20.49 -20.13 1.11
C HIS A 154 -19.01 -20.41 0.85
N GLU A 155 -18.70 -21.38 -0.02
CA GLU A 155 -17.32 -21.69 -0.41
C GLU A 155 -16.66 -20.49 -1.11
N ASN A 156 -17.33 -19.92 -2.12
CA ASN A 156 -16.75 -18.84 -2.92
C ASN A 156 -16.57 -17.54 -2.13
N VAL A 157 -17.53 -17.18 -1.28
CA VAL A 157 -17.44 -15.98 -0.43
C VAL A 157 -16.27 -16.12 0.54
N GLN A 158 -16.18 -17.25 1.26
CA GLN A 158 -15.10 -17.46 2.21
C GLN A 158 -13.73 -17.48 1.54
N ARG A 159 -13.58 -18.17 0.40
CA ARG A 159 -12.34 -18.17 -0.38
C ARG A 159 -11.97 -16.76 -0.83
N PHE A 160 -12.92 -16.03 -1.42
CA PHE A 160 -12.67 -14.68 -1.89
C PHE A 160 -12.22 -13.75 -0.77
N PHE A 161 -12.91 -13.75 0.37
CA PHE A 161 -12.57 -12.85 1.48
C PHE A 161 -11.32 -13.27 2.26
N ALA A 162 -10.95 -14.56 2.24
CA ALA A 162 -9.66 -15.02 2.75
C ALA A 162 -8.48 -14.41 1.98
N GLU A 163 -8.65 -14.10 0.69
CA GLU A 163 -7.61 -13.56 -0.20
C GLU A 163 -7.60 -12.02 -0.26
N THR A 164 -8.72 -11.35 0.09
CA THR A 164 -8.87 -9.89 -0.11
C THR A 164 -8.51 -9.03 1.11
N GLY A 165 -8.51 -9.61 2.31
CA GLY A 165 -8.21 -8.87 3.55
C GLY A 165 -9.27 -7.83 3.95
N GLN A 166 -10.46 -7.86 3.35
CA GLN A 166 -11.55 -6.94 3.70
C GLN A 166 -12.24 -7.36 5.01
N ASN A 167 -12.97 -6.43 5.61
CA ASN A 167 -13.77 -6.67 6.81
C ASN A 167 -14.86 -7.72 6.50
N PHE A 168 -14.60 -8.98 6.88
CA PHE A 168 -15.47 -10.10 6.61
C PHE A 168 -15.78 -10.91 7.89
N LEU A 169 -17.06 -11.22 8.10
CA LEU A 169 -17.55 -12.04 9.21
C LEU A 169 -18.47 -13.13 8.70
N VAL A 170 -18.19 -14.38 9.04
CA VAL A 170 -19.18 -15.45 9.02
C VAL A 170 -19.94 -15.39 10.34
N TYR A 171 -21.26 -15.17 10.28
CA TYR A 171 -22.11 -15.08 11.46
C TYR A 171 -23.18 -16.17 11.42
N ASN A 172 -23.00 -17.23 12.20
CA ASN A 172 -23.98 -18.28 12.38
C ASN A 172 -25.05 -17.85 13.38
N ILE A 173 -26.26 -17.55 12.90
CA ILE A 173 -27.37 -17.04 13.73
C ILE A 173 -27.88 -18.04 14.78
N GLU A 174 -27.39 -19.29 14.76
CA GLU A 174 -27.77 -20.34 15.71
C GLU A 174 -26.72 -20.55 16.82
N GLU A 175 -25.50 -20.03 16.63
CA GLU A 175 -24.34 -20.33 17.48
C GLU A 175 -23.63 -19.06 17.97
N ASP A 176 -23.54 -18.04 17.12
CA ASP A 176 -22.79 -16.81 17.42
C ASP A 176 -23.59 -15.83 18.28
N VAL A 177 -22.84 -15.17 19.16
CA VAL A 177 -23.36 -14.17 20.10
C VAL A 177 -23.27 -12.75 19.51
N PRO A 178 -24.25 -11.85 19.75
CA PRO A 178 -24.27 -10.51 19.15
C PRO A 178 -23.01 -9.65 19.40
N GLU A 179 -22.27 -9.90 20.47
CA GLU A 179 -21.01 -9.22 20.80
C GLU A 179 -19.87 -9.51 19.80
N SER A 180 -19.96 -10.60 19.03
CA SER A 180 -19.02 -10.84 17.92
C SER A 180 -19.29 -9.87 16.76
N LEU A 181 -20.57 -9.58 16.49
CA LEU A 181 -20.99 -8.63 15.47
C LEU A 181 -20.64 -7.19 15.86
N GLU A 182 -20.84 -6.82 17.13
CA GLU A 182 -20.43 -5.50 17.65
C GLU A 182 -18.93 -5.27 17.49
N ARG A 183 -18.10 -6.21 17.96
CA ARG A 183 -16.63 -6.12 17.78
C ARG A 183 -16.22 -6.04 16.34
N PHE A 184 -16.89 -6.80 15.47
CA PHE A 184 -16.58 -6.82 14.05
C PHE A 184 -16.89 -5.49 13.37
N LEU A 185 -17.95 -4.79 13.77
CA LEU A 185 -18.37 -3.53 13.16
C LEU A 185 -17.60 -2.30 13.68
N ALA A 186 -16.86 -2.45 14.78
CA ALA A 186 -15.96 -1.44 15.31
C ALA A 186 -14.67 -1.32 14.47
N PRO A 187 -14.05 -0.13 14.39
CA PRO A 187 -14.44 1.12 15.05
C PRO A 187 -15.46 1.95 14.25
N ASP A 188 -15.74 1.60 13.00
CA ASP A 188 -16.49 2.49 12.10
C ASP A 188 -18.00 2.59 12.46
N PHE A 189 -18.54 1.57 13.13
CA PHE A 189 -19.91 1.57 13.63
C PHE A 189 -19.95 1.19 15.11
N GLU A 190 -20.21 2.18 15.95
CA GLU A 190 -20.53 1.95 17.36
C GLU A 190 -21.94 1.32 17.44
N THR A 191 -22.03 0.10 17.96
CA THR A 191 -23.29 -0.64 18.09
C THR A 191 -23.39 -1.26 19.49
N ASP A 192 -24.62 -1.45 19.97
CA ASP A 192 -24.94 -2.13 21.23
C ASP A 192 -25.50 -3.52 20.91
N ALA A 193 -24.71 -4.56 21.18
CA ALA A 193 -25.06 -5.97 20.99
C ALA A 193 -26.41 -6.36 21.63
N SER A 194 -26.80 -5.72 22.74
CA SER A 194 -28.05 -6.04 23.45
C SER A 194 -29.31 -5.74 22.64
N LEU A 195 -29.20 -4.93 21.58
CA LEU A 195 -30.30 -4.57 20.68
C LEU A 195 -30.57 -5.62 19.59
N PHE A 196 -29.72 -6.65 19.47
CA PHE A 196 -29.87 -7.73 18.51
C PHE A 196 -30.98 -8.70 18.96
N GLY A 197 -32.10 -8.72 18.23
CA GLY A 197 -33.29 -9.53 18.57
C GLY A 197 -33.48 -10.77 17.69
N HIS A 198 -34.26 -11.74 18.17
CA HIS A 198 -34.69 -12.91 17.37
C HIS A 198 -36.04 -12.65 16.69
N GLU A 199 -36.05 -11.89 15.59
CA GLU A 199 -37.26 -11.57 14.83
C GLU A 199 -37.44 -12.50 13.61
N GLY A 200 -38.69 -12.86 13.28
CA GLY A 200 -39.01 -13.63 12.06
C GLY A 200 -38.98 -15.17 12.19
N GLN A 201 -39.14 -15.71 13.40
CA GLN A 201 -39.27 -17.15 13.63
C GLN A 201 -40.49 -17.75 12.90
N THR A 202 -40.31 -18.94 12.32
CA THR A 202 -41.41 -19.73 11.76
C THR A 202 -41.81 -20.74 12.84
N ASN A 203 -42.99 -20.59 13.46
CA ASN A 203 -43.43 -21.46 14.55
C ASN A 203 -43.60 -22.91 14.06
N SER A 204 -42.66 -23.77 14.39
CA SER A 204 -42.86 -25.22 14.40
C SER A 204 -42.03 -25.83 15.53
N GLU A 205 -42.62 -25.94 16.72
CA GLU A 205 -42.02 -26.70 17.83
C GLU A 205 -41.95 -28.20 17.48
N PRO A 206 -40.94 -28.90 18.01
CA PRO A 206 -41.29 -30.02 18.89
C PRO A 206 -40.47 -30.06 20.19
N LYS A 207 -41.23 -30.10 21.29
CA LYS A 207 -41.04 -30.67 22.64
C LYS A 207 -39.63 -30.83 23.24
N THR A 208 -39.55 -30.27 24.45
CA THR A 208 -38.50 -30.23 25.46
C THR A 208 -37.95 -31.56 25.97
N VAL A 209 -36.66 -31.57 26.29
CA VAL A 209 -36.08 -32.33 27.41
C VAL A 209 -35.21 -31.38 28.26
N LYS A 210 -35.60 -31.20 29.52
CA LYS A 210 -34.81 -30.61 30.63
C LYS A 210 -33.84 -31.66 31.17
N ALA A 211 -32.72 -31.42 31.85
CA ALA A 211 -31.94 -30.25 32.26
C ALA A 211 -30.63 -30.78 32.86
N SER A 212 -29.57 -29.97 32.96
CA SER A 212 -28.81 -29.77 34.21
C SER A 212 -27.70 -28.73 34.02
N GLN A 213 -27.61 -27.83 34.99
CA GLN A 213 -26.53 -26.90 35.32
C GLN A 213 -26.44 -26.91 36.87
N PRO A 214 -25.44 -26.30 37.53
CA PRO A 214 -24.01 -26.15 37.22
C PRO A 214 -23.14 -26.46 38.48
N VAL A 215 -21.82 -26.38 38.40
CA VAL A 215 -20.97 -26.11 39.58
C VAL A 215 -19.90 -25.08 39.22
N ALA A 216 -19.85 -24.01 40.02
CA ALA A 216 -18.84 -22.97 39.99
C ALA A 216 -17.67 -23.34 40.91
N GLU A 217 -16.47 -22.85 40.63
CA GLU A 217 -15.56 -22.42 41.69
C GLU A 217 -14.53 -21.39 41.22
N LYS A 218 -14.22 -20.46 42.14
CA LYS A 218 -13.33 -19.30 42.03
C LYS A 218 -11.88 -19.66 42.40
N ALA A 219 -10.91 -18.97 41.82
CA ALA A 219 -9.68 -18.47 42.46
C ALA A 219 -9.06 -17.41 41.51
N SER A 220 -8.96 -16.11 41.84
CA SER A 220 -7.91 -15.43 42.64
C SER A 220 -6.49 -15.93 42.32
N ASN A 221 -5.46 -15.15 41.96
CA ASN A 221 -5.13 -13.72 41.99
C ASN A 221 -3.69 -13.59 41.34
N PRO A 222 -2.90 -12.55 41.62
CA PRO A 222 -2.58 -11.33 40.85
C PRO A 222 -1.24 -11.38 40.08
N TYR A 223 -1.06 -10.56 39.04
CA TYR A 223 0.23 -9.89 38.79
C TYR A 223 -0.02 -8.55 38.06
N ILE A 224 0.01 -7.47 38.83
CA ILE A 224 0.38 -6.13 38.38
C ILE A 224 1.70 -5.83 39.08
N SER A 225 2.71 -5.37 38.34
CA SER A 225 3.31 -4.04 38.57
C SER A 225 4.68 -3.85 37.93
N ASN A 226 4.87 -2.59 37.51
CA ASN A 226 6.11 -1.82 37.40
C ASN A 226 6.97 -1.97 36.14
N VAL A 227 6.93 -0.94 35.28
CA VAL A 227 8.15 -0.19 34.95
C VAL A 227 7.87 1.30 34.92
N SER A 228 8.70 2.01 35.69
CA SER A 228 8.78 3.42 35.96
C SER A 228 9.41 4.25 34.83
N ALA A 229 9.07 5.54 34.84
CA ALA A 229 9.61 6.61 34.02
C ALA A 229 11.15 6.67 33.99
N VAL A 230 11.70 6.94 32.80
CA VAL A 230 13.09 7.41 32.64
C VAL A 230 13.06 8.77 31.93
N LYS A 231 13.41 9.81 32.69
CA LYS A 231 13.84 11.11 32.17
C LYS A 231 15.34 11.04 31.92
N GLY A 232 15.77 11.35 30.70
CA GLY A 232 17.17 11.55 30.34
C GLY A 232 17.28 12.61 29.26
N ALA A 233 17.49 13.86 29.66
CA ALA A 233 17.81 14.96 28.75
C ALA A 233 19.33 15.06 28.60
N SER A 234 19.87 14.92 27.38
CA SER A 234 21.27 15.23 27.06
C SER A 234 21.35 16.57 26.33
N LYS A 235 22.22 17.46 26.85
CA LYS A 235 22.56 18.78 26.29
C LYS A 235 23.31 18.65 24.95
N PRO A 236 23.20 19.64 24.05
CA PRO A 236 23.98 19.67 22.81
C PRO A 236 25.47 19.99 23.06
N ALA A 237 26.34 19.33 22.29
CA ALA A 237 27.78 19.53 22.29
C ALA A 237 28.19 20.86 21.63
N ALA A 238 29.31 21.43 22.09
CA ALA A 238 29.87 22.70 21.63
C ALA A 238 30.53 22.59 20.23
N PRO A 239 30.56 23.67 19.43
CA PRO A 239 31.10 23.66 18.08
C PRO A 239 32.63 23.58 18.04
N LYS A 240 33.17 22.76 17.13
CA LYS A 240 34.59 22.72 16.74
C LYS A 240 34.93 23.85 15.74
N PRO A 241 36.21 24.26 15.62
CA PRO A 241 36.59 25.58 15.13
C PRO A 241 36.47 25.76 13.61
N ALA A 242 36.23 26.99 13.19
CA ALA A 242 36.04 27.42 11.81
C ALA A 242 37.30 27.20 10.95
N VAL A 243 37.10 26.54 9.82
CA VAL A 243 38.06 26.43 8.71
C VAL A 243 38.10 27.77 7.98
N GLU A 244 39.29 28.22 7.58
CA GLU A 244 39.48 29.47 6.80
C GLU A 244 38.64 29.45 5.52
N ALA A 245 38.00 30.57 5.21
CA ALA A 245 37.04 30.70 4.12
C ALA A 245 37.73 30.57 2.74
N ASN A 246 37.24 29.66 1.90
CA ASN A 246 37.67 29.51 0.51
C ASN A 246 37.13 30.72 -0.30
N PRO A 247 37.91 31.36 -1.19
CA PRO A 247 37.42 32.44 -2.07
C PRO A 247 36.13 32.10 -2.85
N LEU A 248 35.86 30.82 -3.11
CA LEU A 248 34.62 30.34 -3.73
C LEU A 248 33.40 30.44 -2.79
N ASP A 249 33.59 30.34 -1.47
CA ASP A 249 32.53 30.49 -0.47
C ASP A 249 31.96 31.92 -0.46
N GLU A 250 32.82 32.93 -0.66
CA GLU A 250 32.39 34.33 -0.77
C GLU A 250 31.55 34.57 -2.03
N LYS A 251 31.85 33.88 -3.14
CA LYS A 251 31.15 34.00 -4.43
C LYS A 251 29.71 33.42 -4.36
N LEU A 252 29.53 32.32 -3.64
CA LEU A 252 28.26 31.59 -3.56
C LEU A 252 27.25 32.26 -2.60
N GLY A 253 27.77 32.89 -1.54
CA GLY A 253 26.97 33.51 -0.47
C GLY A 253 26.43 32.49 0.53
N LYS A 254 26.49 32.82 1.82
CA LYS A 254 26.22 31.90 2.96
C LYS A 254 24.94 31.06 2.86
N LYS A 255 23.88 31.58 2.22
CA LYS A 255 22.59 30.89 2.10
C LYS A 255 22.62 29.67 1.16
N PHE A 256 23.56 29.63 0.22
CA PHE A 256 23.68 28.56 -0.76
C PHE A 256 24.86 27.62 -0.48
N GLN A 257 25.68 27.94 0.53
CA GLN A 257 26.84 27.14 0.90
C GLN A 257 26.37 25.77 1.43
N PRO A 258 26.73 24.67 0.75
CA PRO A 258 26.33 23.35 1.20
C PRO A 258 27.12 22.94 2.45
N HIS A 259 26.47 22.22 3.37
CA HIS A 259 27.11 21.74 4.60
C HIS A 259 26.37 20.55 5.20
N ASN A 260 27.04 19.75 6.03
CA ASN A 260 26.44 18.53 6.59
C ASN A 260 26.16 18.60 8.11
N ASN A 261 25.36 19.58 8.54
CA ASN A 261 25.10 19.80 9.97
C ASN A 261 23.61 19.88 10.33
N LEU A 262 22.70 19.48 9.43
CA LEU A 262 21.26 19.47 9.76
C LEU A 262 20.87 18.27 10.64
N VAL A 263 21.67 17.21 10.59
CA VAL A 263 21.41 15.97 11.30
C VAL A 263 22.05 16.02 12.68
N ALA A 264 21.32 15.56 13.70
CA ALA A 264 21.73 15.69 15.10
C ALA A 264 22.85 14.71 15.54
N PHE A 265 23.27 13.79 14.68
CA PHE A 265 24.23 12.72 14.98
C PHE A 265 25.20 12.49 13.82
N ASP A 266 26.30 11.80 14.13
CA ASP A 266 27.36 11.50 13.15
C ASP A 266 26.92 10.39 12.19
N GLU A 267 26.65 10.77 10.95
CA GLU A 267 26.21 9.85 9.89
C GLU A 267 27.34 8.91 9.41
N ALA A 268 28.61 9.28 9.65
CA ALA A 268 29.77 8.50 9.23
C ALA A 268 30.24 7.50 10.31
N ALA A 269 29.67 7.56 11.51
CA ALA A 269 30.04 6.65 12.58
C ALA A 269 29.55 5.22 12.29
N THR A 270 30.44 4.24 12.47
CA THR A 270 30.03 2.83 12.51
C THR A 270 29.16 2.62 13.75
N MET A 271 27.98 2.05 13.54
CA MET A 271 27.02 1.74 14.60
C MET A 271 26.72 0.25 14.60
N GLU A 272 26.33 -0.28 15.76
CA GLU A 272 25.91 -1.67 15.86
C GLU A 272 24.75 -1.98 14.90
N PRO A 273 24.81 -3.11 14.18
CA PRO A 273 23.71 -3.57 13.36
C PRO A 273 22.40 -3.70 14.15
N PHE A 274 21.28 -3.55 13.45
CA PHE A 274 19.98 -3.84 14.03
C PHE A 274 19.77 -5.35 14.16
N ASP A 275 19.00 -5.73 15.18
CA ASP A 275 18.56 -7.10 15.34
C ASP A 275 17.74 -7.56 14.13
N ALA A 276 17.78 -8.88 13.89
CA ALA A 276 16.92 -9.50 12.89
C ALA A 276 15.46 -9.36 13.30
N VAL A 277 14.61 -8.97 12.33
CA VAL A 277 13.16 -8.90 12.51
C VAL A 277 12.56 -10.11 11.79
N PRO A 278 11.61 -10.85 12.42
CA PRO A 278 10.92 -11.93 11.74
C PRO A 278 10.22 -11.42 10.48
N ILE A 279 10.61 -11.97 9.34
CA ILE A 279 9.98 -11.66 8.06
C ILE A 279 8.75 -12.54 7.96
N LYS A 280 7.57 -11.91 7.91
CA LYS A 280 6.32 -12.64 7.73
C LYS A 280 6.28 -13.29 6.35
N ASN A 281 5.88 -14.55 6.31
CA ASN A 281 5.59 -15.25 5.05
C ASN A 281 4.23 -14.80 4.49
N ALA A 282 4.02 -15.02 3.19
CA ALA A 282 2.76 -14.65 2.53
C ALA A 282 1.51 -15.27 3.21
N GLU A 283 1.66 -16.48 3.78
CA GLU A 283 0.61 -17.22 4.50
C GLU A 283 0.26 -16.60 5.88
N GLU A 284 1.18 -15.86 6.49
CA GLU A 284 1.00 -15.22 7.81
C GLU A 284 0.30 -13.85 7.71
N GLY A 285 -0.06 -13.45 6.49
CA GLY A 285 -0.69 -12.17 6.18
C GLY A 285 0.30 -11.02 6.10
N TRP A 286 -0.05 -10.02 5.30
CA TRP A 286 0.76 -8.81 5.15
C TRP A 286 0.42 -7.75 6.22
N THR A 287 1.35 -6.82 6.49
CA THR A 287 1.29 -5.83 7.59
C THR A 287 0.40 -4.63 7.30
N GLY A 288 -0.16 -4.53 6.09
CA GLY A 288 -0.80 -3.32 5.59
C GLY A 288 0.19 -2.28 5.06
N ASN A 289 1.50 -2.46 5.18
CA ASN A 289 2.50 -1.55 4.61
C ASN A 289 2.80 -1.95 3.16
N LEU A 290 2.33 -1.12 2.22
CA LEU A 290 2.46 -1.33 0.78
C LEU A 290 3.54 -0.43 0.18
N ILE A 291 4.44 -1.03 -0.61
CA ILE A 291 5.24 -0.26 -1.56
C ILE A 291 4.66 -0.42 -2.96
N VAL A 292 4.51 0.70 -3.66
CA VAL A 292 4.21 0.77 -5.09
C VAL A 292 5.49 1.13 -5.83
N SER A 293 5.76 0.48 -6.95
CA SER A 293 6.88 0.86 -7.83
C SER A 293 6.53 0.62 -9.29
N ILE A 294 7.20 1.33 -10.19
CA ILE A 294 7.07 1.20 -11.64
C ILE A 294 8.47 0.97 -12.18
N VAL A 295 8.67 -0.15 -12.86
CA VAL A 295 10.03 -0.63 -13.17
C VAL A 295 10.20 -1.01 -14.63
N LYS A 296 11.43 -0.85 -15.09
CA LYS A 296 11.96 -1.36 -16.34
C LYS A 296 13.42 -1.69 -16.14
N ASN A 297 13.81 -2.91 -16.48
CA ASN A 297 15.22 -3.35 -16.49
C ASN A 297 15.99 -3.15 -15.16
N GLU A 298 15.35 -3.42 -14.02
CA GLU A 298 15.96 -3.29 -12.69
C GLU A 298 16.34 -4.67 -12.09
N GLY A 299 16.41 -5.73 -12.91
CA GLY A 299 16.61 -7.11 -12.47
C GLY A 299 17.79 -7.31 -11.51
N PRO A 300 18.99 -6.73 -11.77
CA PRO A 300 20.14 -6.86 -10.86
C PRO A 300 19.94 -6.23 -9.47
N PHE A 301 19.01 -5.29 -9.33
CA PHE A 301 18.81 -4.50 -8.09
C PHE A 301 17.53 -4.88 -7.34
N LEU A 302 16.59 -5.53 -8.04
CA LEU A 302 15.25 -5.78 -7.55
C LEU A 302 15.22 -6.65 -6.28
N LEU A 303 16.02 -7.71 -6.22
CA LEU A 303 16.01 -8.63 -5.07
C LEU A 303 16.58 -7.97 -3.80
N GLU A 304 17.68 -7.21 -3.90
CA GLU A 304 18.21 -6.43 -2.76
C GLU A 304 17.17 -5.43 -2.26
N TRP A 305 16.52 -4.73 -3.17
CA TRP A 305 15.54 -3.71 -2.84
C TRP A 305 14.30 -4.32 -2.14
N ILE A 306 13.78 -5.45 -2.63
CA ILE A 306 12.69 -6.18 -1.97
C ILE A 306 13.13 -6.70 -0.60
N ALA A 307 14.31 -7.34 -0.52
CA ALA A 307 14.86 -7.90 0.71
C ALA A 307 15.03 -6.82 1.80
N TYR A 308 15.58 -5.67 1.45
CA TYR A 308 15.75 -4.54 2.38
C TYR A 308 14.40 -4.08 2.94
N HIS A 309 13.44 -3.81 2.06
CA HIS A 309 12.16 -3.26 2.48
C HIS A 309 11.35 -4.28 3.31
N ARG A 310 11.47 -5.59 3.01
CA ARG A 310 10.95 -6.67 3.87
C ARG A 310 11.57 -6.66 5.25
N ALA A 311 12.90 -6.52 5.34
CA ALA A 311 13.63 -6.54 6.60
C ALA A 311 13.30 -5.34 7.52
N ILE A 312 12.73 -4.25 6.98
CA ILE A 312 12.32 -3.07 7.77
C ILE A 312 10.80 -2.99 8.00
N GLY A 313 10.01 -3.94 7.49
CA GLY A 313 8.57 -4.06 7.80
C GLY A 313 7.60 -3.77 6.65
N PHE A 314 8.07 -3.61 5.40
CA PHE A 314 7.21 -3.62 4.21
C PHE A 314 7.15 -5.02 3.62
N ASN A 315 6.01 -5.68 3.68
CA ASN A 315 5.90 -7.09 3.30
C ASN A 315 4.92 -7.36 2.16
N HIS A 316 4.47 -6.32 1.45
CA HIS A 316 3.82 -6.49 0.14
C HIS A 316 4.24 -5.37 -0.81
N PHE A 317 4.37 -5.71 -2.09
CA PHE A 317 4.79 -4.78 -3.14
C PHE A 317 3.81 -4.84 -4.29
N LEU A 318 3.31 -3.71 -4.76
CA LEU A 318 2.55 -3.61 -6.01
C LEU A 318 3.46 -3.02 -7.08
N ILE A 319 3.95 -3.86 -7.98
CA ILE A 319 4.98 -3.46 -8.95
C ILE A 319 4.41 -3.52 -10.36
N PHE A 320 4.42 -2.37 -11.03
CA PHE A 320 4.09 -2.25 -12.43
C PHE A 320 5.36 -2.39 -13.26
N SER A 321 5.37 -3.27 -14.27
CA SER A 321 6.52 -3.38 -15.17
C SER A 321 6.18 -2.92 -16.57
N HIS A 322 7.13 -2.33 -17.29
CA HIS A 322 6.96 -2.04 -18.72
C HIS A 322 8.23 -2.34 -19.51
N ALA A 323 8.06 -2.85 -20.74
CA ALA A 323 9.12 -3.01 -21.74
C ALA A 323 10.45 -3.58 -21.21
N CYS A 324 10.39 -4.57 -20.32
CA CYS A 324 11.57 -5.22 -19.75
C CYS A 324 12.24 -6.14 -20.78
N SER A 325 13.57 -6.12 -20.81
CA SER A 325 14.43 -6.89 -21.72
C SER A 325 15.46 -7.73 -20.96
N ASP A 326 15.73 -7.42 -19.70
CA ASP A 326 16.68 -8.12 -18.83
C ASP A 326 16.06 -9.28 -18.04
N GLY A 327 14.74 -9.49 -18.15
CA GLY A 327 14.01 -10.50 -17.39
C GLY A 327 13.40 -10.02 -16.06
N THR A 328 13.44 -8.71 -15.75
CA THR A 328 12.78 -8.13 -14.57
C THR A 328 11.31 -8.56 -14.44
N ASP A 329 10.56 -8.56 -15.54
CA ASP A 329 9.16 -8.96 -15.59
C ASP A 329 8.95 -10.44 -15.25
N LYS A 330 9.87 -11.33 -15.64
CA LYS A 330 9.84 -12.76 -15.30
C LYS A 330 10.11 -12.98 -13.82
N MET A 331 11.07 -12.24 -13.26
CA MET A 331 11.37 -12.27 -11.82
C MET A 331 10.16 -11.82 -11.00
N LEU A 332 9.52 -10.72 -11.40
CA LEU A 332 8.29 -10.23 -10.77
C LEU A 332 7.13 -11.23 -10.88
N ALA A 333 6.95 -11.85 -12.05
CA ALA A 333 5.90 -12.85 -12.25
C ALA A 333 6.10 -14.11 -11.37
N HIS A 334 7.35 -14.44 -11.03
CA HIS A 334 7.65 -15.53 -10.09
C HIS A 334 7.38 -15.12 -8.64
N LEU A 335 7.82 -13.93 -8.23
CA LEU A 335 7.52 -13.37 -6.91
C LEU A 335 6.01 -13.16 -6.67
N ASP A 336 5.24 -12.88 -7.72
CA ASP A 336 3.78 -12.78 -7.69
C ASP A 336 3.13 -14.12 -7.32
N LYS A 337 3.61 -15.23 -7.89
CA LYS A 337 3.14 -16.58 -7.54
C LYS A 337 3.44 -16.96 -6.09
N GLN A 338 4.49 -16.39 -5.51
CA GLN A 338 4.85 -16.57 -4.11
C GLN A 338 4.05 -15.64 -3.17
N GLY A 339 3.27 -14.71 -3.71
CA GLY A 339 2.49 -13.75 -2.93
C GLY A 339 3.32 -12.65 -2.27
N ILE A 340 4.61 -12.52 -2.59
CA ILE A 340 5.49 -11.46 -2.06
C ILE A 340 5.21 -10.13 -2.78
N VAL A 341 4.97 -10.22 -4.09
CA VAL A 341 4.65 -9.09 -4.97
C VAL A 341 3.24 -9.28 -5.52
N THR A 342 2.59 -8.19 -5.92
CA THR A 342 1.54 -8.21 -6.94
C THR A 342 2.10 -7.55 -8.19
N HIS A 343 2.28 -8.36 -9.24
CA HIS A 343 2.89 -7.92 -10.48
C HIS A 343 1.83 -7.47 -11.49
N VAL A 344 1.97 -6.26 -12.03
CA VAL A 344 1.08 -5.72 -13.05
C VAL A 344 1.87 -5.34 -14.30
N PRO A 345 1.93 -6.20 -15.33
CA PRO A 345 2.56 -5.83 -16.59
C PRO A 345 1.70 -4.78 -17.32
N LEU A 346 2.29 -3.63 -17.61
CA LEU A 346 1.65 -2.60 -18.40
C LEU A 346 1.57 -3.04 -19.87
N GLY A 347 0.39 -2.89 -20.46
CA GLY A 347 0.10 -3.23 -21.85
C GLY A 347 0.59 -2.17 -22.85
N ASN A 348 -0.14 -1.99 -23.93
CA ASN A 348 0.20 -0.99 -24.95
C ASN A 348 0.10 0.45 -24.41
N LEU A 349 1.16 1.24 -24.59
CA LEU A 349 1.35 2.60 -24.07
C LEU A 349 1.37 3.67 -25.18
N GLU A 350 0.76 3.39 -26.35
CA GLU A 350 0.80 4.28 -27.53
C GLU A 350 0.45 5.77 -27.24
N ASP A 351 -0.50 6.03 -26.33
CA ASP A 351 -1.00 7.37 -26.03
C ASP A 351 -0.67 7.88 -24.61
N THR A 352 0.15 7.17 -23.83
CA THR A 352 0.41 7.52 -22.43
C THR A 352 1.78 7.05 -21.94
N THR A 353 2.34 7.73 -20.94
CA THR A 353 3.61 7.30 -20.34
C THR A 353 3.36 6.10 -19.43
N PRO A 354 4.35 5.20 -19.23
CA PRO A 354 4.21 4.07 -18.30
C PRO A 354 3.79 4.52 -16.90
N GLN A 355 4.34 5.66 -16.45
CA GLN A 355 4.05 6.21 -15.14
C GLN A 355 2.61 6.73 -15.03
N ALA A 356 2.11 7.44 -16.05
CA ALA A 356 0.73 7.90 -16.06
C ALA A 356 -0.25 6.72 -16.08
N ALA A 357 0.02 5.68 -16.88
CA ALA A 357 -0.79 4.46 -16.92
C ALA A 357 -0.84 3.75 -15.56
N ALA A 358 0.32 3.50 -14.94
CA ALA A 358 0.39 2.84 -13.64
C ALA A 358 -0.31 3.64 -12.54
N LEU A 359 -0.12 4.96 -12.49
CA LEU A 359 -0.74 5.82 -11.47
C LEU A 359 -2.25 5.99 -11.65
N GLU A 360 -2.78 5.76 -12.85
CA GLU A 360 -4.23 5.69 -13.05
C GLU A 360 -4.81 4.38 -12.50
N ASP A 361 -4.09 3.26 -12.68
CA ASP A 361 -4.56 1.94 -12.28
C ASP A 361 -4.28 1.60 -10.81
N VAL A 362 -3.24 2.17 -10.21
CA VAL A 362 -2.87 1.93 -8.80
C VAL A 362 -4.03 2.19 -7.84
N MET A 363 -4.76 3.29 -8.04
CA MET A 363 -5.88 3.66 -7.17
C MET A 363 -7.09 2.73 -7.29
N LYS A 364 -7.12 1.85 -8.30
CA LYS A 364 -8.18 0.87 -8.53
C LYS A 364 -7.78 -0.50 -7.95
N HIS A 365 -6.55 -0.65 -7.45
CA HIS A 365 -6.00 -1.95 -7.09
C HIS A 365 -6.41 -2.40 -5.68
N PRO A 366 -6.91 -3.65 -5.49
CA PRO A 366 -7.33 -4.16 -4.18
C PRO A 366 -6.30 -4.02 -3.07
N LYS A 367 -5.02 -4.28 -3.38
CA LYS A 367 -3.92 -4.13 -2.40
C LYS A 367 -3.74 -2.70 -1.92
N VAL A 368 -4.02 -1.70 -2.75
CA VAL A 368 -3.97 -0.29 -2.36
C VAL A 368 -5.10 0.04 -1.40
N PHE A 369 -6.29 -0.54 -1.57
CA PHE A 369 -7.38 -0.34 -0.63
C PHE A 369 -7.19 -1.04 0.72
N ALA A 370 -6.55 -2.21 0.71
CA ALA A 370 -6.26 -2.99 1.92
C ALA A 370 -4.98 -2.53 2.65
N ALA A 371 -4.24 -1.57 2.09
CA ALA A 371 -3.06 -1.01 2.73
C ALA A 371 -3.45 -0.10 3.90
N ASP A 372 -2.70 -0.15 4.99
CA ASP A 372 -2.71 0.86 6.06
C ASP A 372 -1.79 2.03 5.71
N TRP A 373 -0.63 1.73 5.12
CA TRP A 373 0.35 2.71 4.65
C TRP A 373 0.77 2.42 3.22
N ILE A 374 0.88 3.46 2.40
CA ILE A 374 1.29 3.37 1.00
C ILE A 374 2.52 4.26 0.80
N VAL A 375 3.54 3.69 0.16
CA VAL A 375 4.76 4.37 -0.27
C VAL A 375 4.97 4.12 -1.75
N HIS A 376 5.09 5.17 -2.56
CA HIS A 376 5.49 5.05 -3.96
C HIS A 376 6.96 5.45 -4.10
N ILE A 377 7.83 4.47 -4.36
CA ILE A 377 9.29 4.65 -4.44
C ILE A 377 9.88 3.84 -5.59
N ASP A 378 11.02 4.29 -6.09
CA ASP A 378 11.76 3.71 -7.21
C ASP A 378 12.78 2.66 -6.71
N VAL A 379 13.26 1.75 -7.56
CA VAL A 379 14.21 0.66 -7.16
C VAL A 379 15.61 1.19 -6.83
N ASP A 380 15.87 2.47 -7.08
CA ASP A 380 17.06 3.20 -6.61
C ASP A 380 16.83 3.95 -5.28
N GLU A 381 15.68 3.79 -4.64
CA GLU A 381 15.30 4.50 -3.41
C GLU A 381 15.09 3.54 -2.22
N PHE A 382 15.74 3.84 -1.09
CA PHE A 382 15.70 3.01 0.12
C PHE A 382 15.25 3.84 1.33
N VAL A 383 14.20 3.39 2.01
CA VAL A 383 13.67 4.06 3.22
C VAL A 383 14.63 3.83 4.39
N ASN A 384 15.50 4.80 4.67
CA ASN A 384 16.47 4.75 5.76
C ASN A 384 15.80 5.24 7.05
N ILE A 385 15.35 4.30 7.88
CA ILE A 385 14.76 4.59 9.19
C ILE A 385 15.87 4.64 10.23
N ARG A 386 15.96 5.77 10.92
CA ARG A 386 17.11 6.14 11.74
C ARG A 386 16.77 6.21 13.24
N THR A 387 15.51 5.97 13.59
CA THR A 387 15.01 5.88 14.97
C THR A 387 14.96 4.43 15.48
N ASP A 388 15.09 4.28 16.79
CA ASP A 388 14.87 3.04 17.55
C ASP A 388 15.54 1.79 16.94
N ASP A 389 14.76 0.83 16.45
CA ASP A 389 15.22 -0.45 15.85
C ASP A 389 15.27 -0.43 14.31
N GLY A 390 15.10 0.76 13.72
CA GLY A 390 15.13 0.96 12.28
C GLY A 390 13.95 0.34 11.51
N THR A 391 12.85 -0.01 12.18
CA THR A 391 11.65 -0.57 11.51
C THR A 391 10.60 0.48 11.22
N PHE A 392 9.76 0.23 10.21
CA PHE A 392 8.65 1.11 9.87
C PHE A 392 7.64 1.23 11.02
N ALA A 393 7.42 0.16 11.77
CA ALA A 393 6.58 0.18 12.97
C ALA A 393 7.11 1.16 14.03
N SER A 394 8.43 1.16 14.29
CA SER A 394 9.05 2.10 15.23
C SER A 394 8.99 3.54 14.73
N LEU A 395 9.18 3.77 13.42
CA LEU A 395 8.99 5.09 12.83
C LEU A 395 7.57 5.62 13.10
N ILE A 396 6.53 4.82 12.80
CA ILE A 396 5.14 5.23 13.06
C ILE A 396 4.89 5.43 14.57
N GLY A 397 5.42 4.55 15.42
CA GLY A 397 5.30 4.66 16.88
C GLY A 397 5.98 5.88 17.49
N SER A 398 7.01 6.42 16.82
CA SER A 398 7.73 7.64 17.25
C SER A 398 6.98 8.94 16.90
N LEU A 399 5.99 8.87 16.02
CA LEU A 399 5.25 10.03 15.51
C LEU A 399 3.91 10.24 16.24
N PRO A 400 3.37 11.47 16.28
CA PRO A 400 2.01 11.70 16.77
C PRO A 400 0.97 10.86 16.02
N SER A 401 -0.01 10.33 16.75
CA SER A 401 -1.01 9.39 16.21
C SER A 401 -1.91 9.95 15.11
N ASN A 402 -1.95 11.27 14.94
CA ASN A 402 -2.72 11.95 13.90
C ASN A 402 -1.92 12.22 12.60
N VAL A 403 -0.64 11.82 12.54
CA VAL A 403 0.18 11.93 11.34
C VAL A 403 -0.36 11.00 10.26
N THR A 404 -0.65 11.57 9.08
CA THR A 404 -1.13 10.81 7.93
C THR A 404 -0.17 10.81 6.76
N ASN A 405 0.87 11.66 6.79
CA ASN A 405 1.86 11.77 5.72
C ASN A 405 3.25 12.07 6.29
N ILE A 406 4.24 11.33 5.80
CA ILE A 406 5.65 11.52 6.14
C ILE A 406 6.40 11.86 4.84
N ALA A 407 6.84 13.11 4.71
CA ALA A 407 7.68 13.55 3.60
C ALA A 407 9.12 13.07 3.82
N MET A 408 9.45 11.92 3.24
CA MET A 408 10.78 11.31 3.31
C MET A 408 11.68 12.02 2.31
N THR A 409 12.41 13.04 2.79
CA THR A 409 13.27 13.86 1.94
C THR A 409 14.43 13.02 1.42
N TRP A 410 14.73 13.18 0.12
CA TRP A 410 15.86 12.52 -0.49
C TRP A 410 17.18 12.93 0.13
N ARG A 411 18.09 11.97 0.18
CA ARG A 411 19.52 12.20 0.22
C ARG A 411 20.11 11.52 -1.01
N ILE A 412 20.72 12.31 -1.88
CA ILE A 412 21.30 11.79 -3.13
C ILE A 412 22.67 11.18 -2.80
N PHE A 413 22.85 9.91 -3.16
CA PHE A 413 24.12 9.19 -3.11
C PHE A 413 24.76 9.21 -4.49
N GLY A 414 26.02 9.61 -4.53
CA GLY A 414 26.83 9.62 -5.75
C GLY A 414 27.37 8.23 -6.08
N SER A 415 28.21 8.19 -7.10
CA SER A 415 28.84 6.97 -7.57
C SER A 415 29.94 6.43 -6.66
N GLY A 416 30.40 7.22 -5.68
CA GLY A 416 31.62 6.93 -4.92
C GLY A 416 32.87 6.86 -5.79
N GLY A 417 32.84 7.43 -7.00
CA GLY A 417 33.89 7.30 -8.01
C GLY A 417 33.92 5.92 -8.70
N LYS A 418 32.92 5.06 -8.50
CA LYS A 418 32.84 3.74 -9.15
C LYS A 418 32.38 3.88 -10.60
N GLU A 419 33.24 3.42 -11.50
CA GLU A 419 32.94 3.44 -12.93
C GLU A 419 32.23 2.16 -13.40
N GLN A 420 32.68 1.01 -12.91
CA GLN A 420 32.30 -0.30 -13.42
C GLN A 420 31.08 -0.87 -12.69
N PHE A 421 30.15 -1.43 -13.44
CA PHE A 421 29.04 -2.19 -12.86
C PHE A 421 29.54 -3.52 -12.29
N GLU A 422 29.30 -3.73 -11.00
CA GLU A 422 29.57 -4.96 -10.27
C GLU A 422 28.29 -5.44 -9.57
N ASP A 423 27.99 -6.74 -9.68
CA ASP A 423 26.87 -7.37 -8.97
C ASP A 423 27.22 -7.55 -7.49
N GLN A 424 27.07 -6.46 -6.75
CA GLN A 424 27.32 -6.33 -5.31
C GLN A 424 26.23 -5.44 -4.71
N LEU A 425 25.98 -5.57 -3.41
CA LEU A 425 24.92 -4.84 -2.72
C LEU A 425 25.10 -3.32 -2.84
N THR A 426 24.09 -2.63 -3.38
CA THR A 426 24.03 -1.16 -3.48
C THR A 426 24.33 -0.52 -2.13
N LEU A 427 23.69 -1.01 -1.06
CA LEU A 427 23.80 -0.42 0.28
C LEU A 427 25.20 -0.58 0.90
N ALA A 428 25.94 -1.62 0.51
CA ALA A 428 27.32 -1.83 0.97
C ALA A 428 28.33 -1.05 0.11
N GLN A 429 28.03 -0.82 -1.16
CA GLN A 429 28.95 -0.19 -2.11
C GLN A 429 28.96 1.34 -2.05
N PHE A 430 27.82 1.97 -1.74
CA PHE A 430 27.63 3.41 -1.90
C PHE A 430 27.26 4.06 -0.57
N ASP A 431 28.24 4.70 0.06
CA ASP A 431 28.08 5.46 1.31
C ASP A 431 28.37 6.97 1.16
N ARG A 432 28.82 7.38 -0.04
CA ARG A 432 29.12 8.78 -0.37
C ARG A 432 27.89 9.49 -0.89
N CYS A 433 27.59 10.66 -0.33
CA CYS A 433 26.35 11.35 -0.59
C CYS A 433 26.50 12.88 -0.63
N ALA A 434 25.41 13.53 -1.05
CA ALA A 434 25.19 14.97 -0.91
C ALA A 434 25.31 15.42 0.55
N PRO A 435 25.56 16.71 0.81
CA PRO A 435 25.39 17.30 2.14
C PRO A 435 23.92 17.37 2.56
N SER A 436 23.61 17.28 3.87
CA SER A 436 22.22 17.41 4.36
C SER A 436 21.63 18.78 4.04
N TYR A 437 22.44 19.83 4.12
CA TYR A 437 22.06 21.15 3.65
C TYR A 437 22.52 21.36 2.21
N LEU A 438 21.59 21.18 1.26
CA LEU A 438 21.85 21.36 -0.17
C LEU A 438 20.69 22.12 -0.85
N PRO A 439 20.61 23.46 -0.70
CA PRO A 439 19.51 24.25 -1.23
C PRO A 439 19.50 24.33 -2.76
N LYS A 440 20.61 23.99 -3.42
CA LYS A 440 20.77 23.98 -4.88
C LYS A 440 21.54 22.70 -5.28
N PRO A 441 21.08 21.97 -6.31
CA PRO A 441 19.84 22.20 -7.06
C PRO A 441 18.63 21.94 -6.16
N HIS A 442 17.55 22.71 -6.32
CA HIS A 442 16.36 22.53 -5.48
C HIS A 442 15.71 21.14 -5.63
N THR A 443 16.02 20.43 -6.71
CA THR A 443 15.58 19.06 -6.99
C THR A 443 16.26 18.04 -6.06
N ALA A 444 17.40 18.38 -5.44
CA ALA A 444 18.08 17.52 -4.48
C ALA A 444 17.26 17.28 -3.20
N TRP A 445 16.37 18.21 -2.86
CA TRP A 445 15.43 18.10 -1.76
C TRP A 445 14.04 17.63 -2.19
N GLY A 446 13.90 16.96 -3.34
CA GLY A 446 12.68 16.19 -3.63
C GLY A 446 12.41 15.17 -2.53
N PHE A 447 11.15 14.75 -2.38
CA PHE A 447 10.77 13.69 -1.46
C PHE A 447 9.82 12.70 -2.11
N LYS A 448 9.76 11.50 -1.54
CA LYS A 448 8.58 10.62 -1.67
C LYS A 448 7.83 10.63 -0.34
N THR A 449 6.59 10.18 -0.35
CA THR A 449 5.70 10.28 0.82
C THR A 449 5.25 8.89 1.27
N ALA A 450 5.42 8.58 2.55
CA ALA A 450 4.67 7.50 3.19
C ALA A 450 3.32 8.06 3.66
N THR A 451 2.22 7.48 3.17
CA THR A 451 0.87 8.00 3.37
C THR A 451 -0.01 6.97 4.05
N SER A 452 -0.66 7.33 5.14
CA SER A 452 -1.69 6.50 5.76
C SER A 452 -2.91 6.46 4.85
N ASN A 453 -3.47 5.29 4.62
CA ASN A 453 -4.59 5.09 3.71
C ASN A 453 -5.96 5.35 4.35
N GLY A 454 -6.11 6.50 5.02
CA GLY A 454 -7.35 6.89 5.71
C GLY A 454 -8.53 7.25 4.78
N GLY A 455 -8.35 7.16 3.45
CA GLY A 455 -9.36 7.54 2.45
C GLY A 455 -9.39 9.05 2.12
N ALA A 456 -8.48 9.85 2.69
CA ALA A 456 -8.41 11.28 2.44
C ALA A 456 -7.97 11.63 1.01
N TYR A 457 -7.23 10.74 0.33
CA TYR A 457 -6.65 11.02 -0.98
C TYR A 457 -7.31 10.23 -2.10
N GLN A 458 -7.54 10.90 -3.23
CA GLN A 458 -8.27 10.38 -4.39
C GLN A 458 -7.34 9.90 -5.52
N SER A 459 -6.06 10.25 -5.44
CA SER A 459 -5.06 9.91 -6.44
C SER A 459 -3.68 9.72 -5.80
N LEU A 460 -2.81 8.98 -6.49
CA LEU A 460 -1.40 8.85 -6.15
C LEU A 460 -0.57 9.49 -7.26
N THR A 461 0.52 10.17 -6.90
CA THR A 461 1.45 10.77 -7.86
C THR A 461 2.85 10.21 -7.66
N ALA A 462 3.81 10.66 -8.48
CA ALA A 462 5.21 10.25 -8.40
C ALA A 462 5.87 10.49 -7.03
N HIS A 463 5.47 11.53 -6.31
CA HIS A 463 6.16 12.01 -5.11
C HIS A 463 5.29 12.01 -3.85
N ARG A 464 3.97 12.07 -4.04
CA ARG A 464 3.02 12.32 -2.97
C ARG A 464 1.64 11.81 -3.34
N PRO A 465 0.74 11.65 -2.36
CA PRO A 465 -0.67 11.55 -2.68
C PRO A 465 -1.16 12.86 -3.33
N GLY A 466 -2.13 12.70 -4.23
CA GLY A 466 -2.65 13.76 -5.08
C GLY A 466 -3.73 14.59 -4.37
N SER A 467 -4.92 14.66 -4.98
CA SER A 467 -6.02 15.50 -4.47
C SER A 467 -6.62 14.94 -3.18
N ILE A 468 -6.84 15.83 -2.21
CA ILE A 468 -7.59 15.54 -0.98
C ILE A 468 -9.09 15.57 -1.30
N ALA A 469 -9.83 14.59 -0.78
CA ALA A 469 -11.28 14.56 -0.87
C ALA A 469 -11.92 15.70 -0.08
N LYS A 470 -12.98 16.27 -0.65
CA LYS A 470 -13.68 17.41 -0.04
C LYS A 470 -14.17 17.04 1.37
N GLY A 471 -13.84 17.88 2.35
CA GLY A 471 -14.20 17.65 3.75
C GLY A 471 -13.12 16.94 4.59
N PHE A 472 -12.11 16.34 3.95
CA PHE A 472 -11.00 15.66 4.63
C PHE A 472 -9.79 16.57 4.86
N GLU A 473 -9.86 17.86 4.51
CA GLU A 473 -8.71 18.76 4.56
C GLU A 473 -8.14 18.94 5.98
N LYS A 474 -8.97 18.73 7.01
CA LYS A 474 -8.56 18.80 8.42
C LYS A 474 -8.11 17.45 8.99
N GLU A 475 -8.24 16.37 8.23
CA GLU A 475 -7.84 15.01 8.62
C GLU A 475 -6.45 14.66 8.10
N VAL A 476 -5.79 15.60 7.42
CA VAL A 476 -4.48 15.43 6.82
C VAL A 476 -3.44 16.18 7.65
N THR A 477 -2.46 15.43 8.17
CA THR A 477 -1.31 15.96 8.92
C THR A 477 -0.03 15.49 8.25
N TRP A 478 0.87 16.42 7.97
CA TRP A 478 2.17 16.13 7.35
C TRP A 478 3.31 16.41 8.32
N VAL A 479 4.27 15.50 8.34
CA VAL A 479 5.58 15.72 8.98
C VAL A 479 6.72 15.55 7.96
N ASN A 480 7.86 16.19 8.22
CA ASN A 480 9.09 15.92 7.49
C ASN A 480 9.84 14.70 8.06
N GLY A 481 11.01 14.38 7.50
CA GLY A 481 11.86 13.26 7.96
C GLY A 481 12.39 13.39 9.39
N SER A 482 12.30 14.57 10.03
CA SER A 482 12.62 14.77 11.45
C SER A 482 11.37 14.74 12.35
N GLY A 483 10.19 14.41 11.82
CA GLY A 483 8.92 14.40 12.58
C GLY A 483 8.33 15.79 12.86
N LYS A 484 8.87 16.85 12.25
CA LYS A 484 8.36 18.22 12.42
C LYS A 484 7.13 18.44 11.53
N ASP A 485 6.09 19.05 12.09
CA ASP A 485 4.88 19.41 11.36
C ASP A 485 5.19 20.39 10.20
N ILE A 486 4.76 20.00 9.00
CA ILE A 486 4.84 20.78 7.76
C ILE A 486 3.48 20.85 7.04
N THR A 487 2.38 20.59 7.74
CA THR A 487 1.01 20.49 7.22
C THR A 487 0.63 21.72 6.40
N ASP A 488 0.78 22.91 6.96
CA ASP A 488 0.47 24.16 6.24
C ASP A 488 1.26 24.32 4.94
N ALA A 489 2.50 23.81 4.93
CA ALA A 489 3.40 23.95 3.80
C ALA A 489 3.19 22.87 2.72
N ARG A 490 2.64 21.70 3.06
CA ARG A 490 2.62 20.53 2.16
C ARG A 490 1.27 19.85 1.99
N ALA A 491 0.27 20.08 2.84
CA ALA A 491 -1.04 19.44 2.69
C ALA A 491 -1.65 19.67 1.29
N LYS A 492 -1.49 20.88 0.72
CA LYS A 492 -2.10 21.26 -0.57
C LYS A 492 -1.21 20.98 -1.79
N SER A 493 0.09 21.20 -1.72
CA SER A 493 0.98 21.12 -2.88
C SER A 493 2.47 21.02 -2.51
N GLY A 494 3.32 20.84 -3.53
CA GLY A 494 4.77 20.75 -3.41
C GLY A 494 5.28 19.31 -3.28
N TRP A 495 6.40 19.02 -3.94
CA TRP A 495 7.06 17.70 -3.97
C TRP A 495 8.49 17.74 -3.45
N ARG A 496 8.93 18.91 -2.97
CA ARG A 496 10.28 19.14 -2.46
C ARG A 496 10.26 19.84 -1.12
N SER A 497 11.25 19.58 -0.30
CA SER A 497 11.56 20.33 0.90
C SER A 497 12.22 21.67 0.56
N ASP A 498 12.19 22.58 1.52
CA ASP A 498 12.87 23.86 1.52
C ASP A 498 13.56 24.04 2.88
N VAL A 499 14.28 25.15 3.06
CA VAL A 499 15.04 25.43 4.29
C VAL A 499 14.18 25.36 5.57
N LYS A 500 12.86 25.56 5.48
CA LYS A 500 11.95 25.51 6.65
C LYS A 500 11.39 24.11 6.92
N THR A 501 11.37 23.26 5.89
CA THR A 501 10.65 21.98 5.86
C THR A 501 11.57 20.76 5.73
N VAL A 502 12.84 20.93 5.34
CA VAL A 502 13.83 19.85 5.30
C VAL A 502 14.06 19.23 6.69
N GLY A 503 14.26 17.92 6.75
CA GLY A 503 14.53 17.16 7.97
C GLY A 503 14.80 15.69 7.66
N TYR A 504 15.64 15.05 8.47
CA TYR A 504 16.23 13.73 8.23
C TYR A 504 16.39 12.85 9.49
N ASP A 505 16.05 13.34 10.68
CA ASP A 505 16.49 12.73 11.94
C ASP A 505 15.82 11.36 12.24
N LEU A 506 14.55 11.18 11.86
CA LEU A 506 13.80 9.93 12.07
C LEU A 506 13.84 9.03 10.84
N VAL A 507 13.70 9.63 9.64
CA VAL A 507 13.71 8.94 8.36
C VAL A 507 14.28 9.81 7.25
N GLN A 508 15.05 9.19 6.38
CA GLN A 508 15.58 9.75 5.14
C GLN A 508 15.27 8.78 4.00
N LEU A 509 15.09 9.29 2.78
CA LEU A 509 15.02 8.45 1.59
C LEU A 509 16.37 8.46 0.89
N ASN A 510 17.16 7.40 1.05
CA ASN A 510 18.44 7.28 0.35
C ASN A 510 18.15 7.02 -1.13
N ARG A 511 18.67 7.85 -2.02
CA ARG A 511 18.46 7.71 -3.47
C ARG A 511 19.80 7.50 -4.17
N TYR A 512 19.91 6.44 -4.96
CA TYR A 512 21.11 6.00 -5.67
C TYR A 512 20.95 6.13 -7.20
N PRO A 513 20.70 7.34 -7.73
CA PRO A 513 20.24 7.51 -9.10
C PRO A 513 21.27 7.17 -10.17
N LEU A 514 22.56 7.14 -9.80
CA LEU A 514 23.68 6.81 -10.67
C LEU A 514 24.20 5.40 -10.44
N ARG A 515 24.42 5.01 -9.17
CA ARG A 515 25.21 3.83 -8.76
C ARG A 515 26.61 3.88 -9.36
N THR A 516 26.81 3.53 -10.62
CA THR A 516 28.11 3.59 -11.31
C THR A 516 28.00 4.35 -12.62
N LEU A 517 29.15 4.72 -13.20
CA LEU A 517 29.16 5.31 -14.55
C LEU A 517 28.52 4.37 -15.58
N ASP A 518 28.82 3.07 -15.52
CA ASP A 518 28.24 2.07 -16.41
C ASP A 518 26.71 1.99 -16.30
N ASN A 519 26.15 2.06 -15.08
CA ASN A 519 24.69 2.11 -14.87
C ASN A 519 24.07 3.39 -15.42
N PHE A 520 24.74 4.54 -15.26
CA PHE A 520 24.28 5.79 -15.83
C PHE A 520 24.26 5.76 -17.36
N LEU A 521 25.26 5.14 -18.00
CA LEU A 521 25.30 4.97 -19.46
C LEU A 521 24.16 4.09 -19.97
N LEU A 522 23.84 3.01 -19.25
CA LEU A 522 22.70 2.15 -19.58
C LEU A 522 21.38 2.92 -19.50
N LYS A 523 21.15 3.65 -18.40
CA LYS A 523 19.97 4.52 -18.23
C LYS A 523 19.85 5.58 -19.32
N ARG A 524 20.98 6.15 -19.75
CA ARG A 524 21.03 7.09 -20.90
C ARG A 524 20.58 6.48 -22.21
N GLU A 525 20.91 5.21 -22.43
CA GLU A 525 20.53 4.52 -23.64
C GLU A 525 19.03 4.19 -23.67
N GLU A 526 18.48 3.81 -22.53
CA GLU A 526 17.06 3.43 -22.38
C GLU A 526 16.09 4.62 -22.40
N ALA A 527 16.60 5.84 -22.18
CA ALA A 527 15.81 7.06 -22.16
C ALA A 527 15.15 7.32 -23.53
N ALA A 528 13.83 7.10 -23.60
CA ALA A 528 13.01 7.39 -24.76
C ALA A 528 12.22 8.70 -24.61
N GLU A 529 11.87 9.11 -23.38
CA GLU A 529 11.08 10.31 -23.07
C GLU A 529 11.94 11.40 -22.41
N GLY A 530 11.79 12.66 -22.83
CA GLY A 530 12.48 13.82 -22.24
C GLY A 530 13.92 14.07 -22.73
N GLY A 531 14.46 13.19 -23.58
CA GLY A 531 15.83 13.26 -24.10
C GLY A 531 16.80 12.41 -23.28
N LYS A 532 17.95 12.07 -23.87
CA LYS A 532 18.98 11.30 -23.18
C LYS A 532 19.61 12.19 -22.10
N PRO A 533 19.73 11.73 -20.83
CA PRO A 533 20.48 12.45 -19.81
C PRO A 533 21.84 12.91 -20.34
N GLU A 534 22.19 14.15 -20.09
CA GLU A 534 23.43 14.78 -20.55
C GLU A 534 24.47 14.85 -19.42
N LEU A 535 25.62 15.46 -19.69
CA LEU A 535 26.68 15.63 -18.69
C LEU A 535 26.17 16.38 -17.45
N GLU A 536 25.32 17.39 -17.65
CA GLU A 536 24.71 18.15 -16.56
C GLU A 536 23.86 17.28 -15.63
N SER A 537 23.27 16.19 -16.15
CA SER A 537 22.55 15.22 -15.32
C SER A 537 23.50 14.41 -14.43
N TRP A 538 24.67 14.04 -14.95
CA TRP A 538 25.73 13.41 -14.14
C TRP A 538 26.20 14.35 -13.04
N ILE A 539 26.57 15.60 -13.40
CA ILE A 539 27.05 16.61 -12.45
C ILE A 539 26.02 16.89 -11.35
N ALA A 540 24.73 16.99 -11.70
CA ALA A 540 23.67 17.27 -10.74
C ALA A 540 23.37 16.13 -9.75
N LEU A 541 23.81 14.90 -10.03
CA LEU A 541 23.47 13.69 -9.27
C LEU A 541 24.68 13.03 -8.60
N ASP A 542 25.91 13.24 -9.07
CA ASP A 542 27.12 12.58 -8.55
C ASP A 542 27.68 13.29 -7.30
N TRP A 543 26.97 13.17 -6.19
CA TRP A 543 27.35 13.80 -4.93
C TRP A 543 28.14 12.85 -4.02
N ASN A 544 29.40 13.21 -3.73
CA ASN A 544 30.32 12.33 -3.00
C ASN A 544 31.01 12.98 -1.79
N GLY A 545 30.72 14.26 -1.49
CA GLY A 545 31.46 15.04 -0.50
C GLY A 545 31.21 14.67 0.96
N CYS A 546 30.07 14.04 1.26
CA CYS A 546 29.71 13.56 2.60
C CYS A 546 29.65 12.03 2.67
N GLN A 547 29.61 11.48 3.88
CA GLN A 547 29.45 10.05 4.12
C GLN A 547 28.24 9.80 5.03
N ASP A 548 27.40 8.84 4.67
CA ASP A 548 26.28 8.37 5.47
C ASP A 548 26.24 6.84 5.44
N MET A 549 26.58 6.22 6.57
CA MET A 549 26.58 4.77 6.77
C MET A 549 25.38 4.29 7.59
N THR A 550 24.43 5.16 7.92
CA THR A 550 23.38 4.85 8.89
C THR A 550 22.45 3.72 8.43
N ILE A 551 22.22 3.62 7.11
CA ILE A 551 21.45 2.54 6.51
C ILE A 551 22.14 1.17 6.66
N GLN A 552 23.47 1.14 6.77
CA GLN A 552 24.25 -0.10 6.77
C GLN A 552 24.05 -0.94 8.03
N ARG A 553 23.47 -0.36 9.09
CA ARG A 553 23.01 -1.12 10.27
C ARG A 553 22.00 -2.21 9.89
N ASN A 554 21.32 -2.07 8.75
CA ASN A 554 20.39 -3.04 8.20
C ASN A 554 21.06 -4.17 7.40
N LEU A 555 22.33 -4.04 7.02
CA LEU A 555 22.98 -4.99 6.10
C LEU A 555 22.83 -6.45 6.57
N PRO A 556 23.06 -6.81 7.85
CA PRO A 556 22.90 -8.21 8.26
C PRO A 556 21.46 -8.74 8.11
N ARG A 557 20.44 -7.97 8.53
CA ARG A 557 19.04 -8.41 8.42
C ARG A 557 18.50 -8.39 6.98
N MET A 558 19.00 -7.47 6.15
CA MET A 558 18.71 -7.44 4.72
C MET A 558 19.37 -8.62 4.01
N GLN A 559 20.62 -8.94 4.34
CA GLN A 559 21.31 -10.10 3.76
C GLN A 559 20.55 -11.39 4.07
N ALA A 560 20.11 -11.58 5.32
CA ALA A 560 19.30 -12.73 5.68
C ALA A 560 17.98 -12.82 4.87
N ALA A 561 17.35 -11.68 4.59
CA ALA A 561 16.16 -11.61 3.73
C ALA A 561 16.46 -11.91 2.25
N LEU A 562 17.63 -11.47 1.78
CA LEU A 562 18.10 -11.70 0.41
C LEU A 562 18.48 -13.16 0.18
N ASP A 563 19.16 -13.77 1.15
CA ASP A 563 19.52 -15.19 1.12
C ASP A 563 18.26 -16.06 0.97
N GLN A 564 17.19 -15.74 1.72
CA GLN A 564 15.90 -16.43 1.56
C GLN A 564 15.28 -16.31 0.16
N LEU A 565 15.47 -15.17 -0.51
CA LEU A 565 15.01 -15.00 -1.90
C LEU A 565 15.91 -15.75 -2.89
N LYS A 566 17.22 -15.79 -2.62
CA LYS A 566 18.22 -16.46 -3.48
C LYS A 566 18.29 -17.97 -3.28
N ASP A 567 17.72 -18.50 -2.19
CA ASP A 567 17.52 -19.95 -2.00
C ASP A 567 16.53 -20.55 -3.04
N ASP A 568 15.81 -19.71 -3.79
CA ASP A 568 15.01 -20.11 -4.94
C ASP A 568 15.86 -20.12 -6.21
N ASP A 569 16.17 -21.33 -6.72
CA ASP A 569 16.98 -21.55 -7.92
C ASP A 569 16.52 -20.73 -9.13
N LEU A 570 15.20 -20.54 -9.31
CA LEU A 570 14.68 -19.79 -10.46
C LEU A 570 14.91 -18.28 -10.27
N LEU A 571 14.76 -17.75 -9.06
CA LEU A 571 15.10 -16.35 -8.78
C LEU A 571 16.58 -16.10 -8.96
N GLN A 572 17.44 -17.03 -8.53
CA GLN A 572 18.87 -16.93 -8.74
C GLN A 572 19.22 -16.93 -10.24
N GLU A 573 18.68 -17.86 -11.03
CA GLU A 573 18.92 -17.93 -12.48
C GLU A 573 18.45 -16.64 -13.18
N LEU A 574 17.29 -16.10 -12.81
CA LEU A 574 16.76 -14.86 -13.36
C LEU A 574 17.59 -13.64 -12.97
N HIS A 575 18.11 -13.59 -11.74
CA HIS A 575 19.05 -12.54 -11.29
C HIS A 575 20.35 -12.59 -12.10
N GLU A 576 20.98 -13.75 -12.20
CA GLU A 576 22.22 -13.94 -12.95
C GLU A 576 22.04 -13.58 -14.44
N SER A 577 20.92 -13.99 -15.04
CA SER A 577 20.57 -13.62 -16.42
C SER A 577 20.42 -12.11 -16.61
N ALA A 578 19.81 -11.41 -15.65
CA ALA A 578 19.67 -9.97 -15.70
C ALA A 578 21.03 -9.28 -15.55
N VAL A 579 21.89 -9.76 -14.64
CA VAL A 579 23.25 -9.25 -14.45
C VAL A 579 24.09 -9.40 -15.72
N ASP A 580 24.04 -10.56 -16.36
CA ASP A 580 24.77 -10.83 -17.60
C ASP A 580 24.25 -9.95 -18.75
N TRP A 581 22.93 -9.80 -18.87
CA TRP A 581 22.34 -8.88 -19.84
C TRP A 581 22.84 -7.44 -19.67
N HIS A 582 22.89 -6.94 -18.42
CA HIS A 582 23.39 -5.59 -18.12
C HIS A 582 24.87 -5.46 -18.52
N LYS A 583 25.72 -6.41 -18.15
CA LYS A 583 27.15 -6.43 -18.52
C LYS A 583 27.36 -6.44 -20.03
N GLU A 584 26.63 -7.29 -20.75
CA GLU A 584 26.68 -7.37 -22.21
C GLU A 584 26.24 -6.05 -22.85
N ARG A 585 25.15 -5.46 -22.35
CA ARG A 585 24.63 -4.22 -22.90
C ARG A 585 25.57 -3.04 -22.68
N ILE A 586 26.13 -2.92 -21.47
CA ILE A 586 27.18 -1.95 -21.13
C ILE A 586 28.39 -2.13 -22.06
N ALA A 587 28.84 -3.36 -22.29
CA ALA A 587 29.96 -3.65 -23.20
C ALA A 587 29.66 -3.25 -24.66
N VAL A 588 28.40 -3.32 -25.10
CA VAL A 588 27.96 -2.80 -26.41
C VAL A 588 27.99 -1.28 -26.43
N ILE A 589 27.40 -0.62 -25.44
CA ILE A 589 27.34 0.86 -25.33
C ILE A 589 28.75 1.47 -25.37
N LYS A 590 29.70 0.90 -24.62
CA LYS A 590 31.08 1.42 -24.51
C LYS A 590 31.92 1.27 -25.79
N LYS A 591 31.43 0.54 -26.80
CA LYS A 591 32.09 0.47 -28.12
C LYS A 591 31.90 1.74 -28.94
N ASP A 592 30.84 2.51 -28.68
CA ASP A 592 30.55 3.77 -29.37
C ASP A 592 31.58 4.86 -29.03
N THR A 593 32.20 5.44 -30.06
CA THR A 593 33.21 6.50 -29.92
C THR A 593 32.64 7.77 -29.28
N ALA A 594 31.37 8.10 -29.53
CA ALA A 594 30.72 9.25 -28.90
C ALA A 594 30.55 9.04 -27.39
N ILE A 595 30.27 7.81 -26.96
CA ILE A 595 30.19 7.45 -25.54
C ILE A 595 31.56 7.54 -24.89
N LYS A 596 32.64 7.15 -25.57
CA LYS A 596 34.00 7.30 -25.04
C LYS A 596 34.36 8.76 -24.76
N ALA A 597 34.02 9.67 -25.67
CA ALA A 597 34.23 11.11 -25.46
C ALA A 597 33.44 11.61 -24.25
N PHE A 598 32.16 11.22 -24.15
CA PHE A 598 31.33 11.55 -22.99
C PHE A 598 31.91 11.03 -21.66
N VAL A 599 32.39 9.78 -21.63
CA VAL A 599 32.99 9.17 -20.43
C VAL A 599 34.22 9.98 -19.98
N GLN A 600 35.08 10.39 -20.92
CA GLN A 600 36.24 11.23 -20.58
C GLN A 600 35.82 12.59 -20.01
N GLU A 601 34.76 13.18 -20.56
CA GLU A 601 34.22 14.46 -20.07
C GLU A 601 33.59 14.31 -18.67
N ALA A 602 32.80 13.26 -18.44
CA ALA A 602 32.19 12.96 -17.15
C ALA A 602 33.24 12.71 -16.06
N LEU A 603 34.25 11.90 -16.34
CA LEU A 603 35.35 11.61 -15.40
C LEU A 603 36.30 12.82 -15.21
N GLY A 604 36.40 13.71 -16.20
CA GLY A 604 37.16 14.95 -16.09
C GLY A 604 36.47 16.02 -15.24
N THR A 605 35.19 15.86 -14.93
CA THR A 605 34.40 16.82 -14.16
C THR A 605 34.42 16.46 -12.67
N ASP A 606 35.58 16.65 -12.04
CA ASP A 606 35.74 16.49 -10.58
C ASP A 606 35.43 17.81 -9.87
N LEU A 607 34.23 17.93 -9.31
CA LEU A 607 33.78 19.11 -8.58
C LEU A 607 33.54 18.77 -7.11
N ASP A 608 34.11 19.58 -6.21
CA ASP A 608 33.67 19.58 -4.82
C ASP A 608 32.24 20.12 -4.68
N ASP A 609 31.63 19.97 -3.51
CA ASP A 609 30.22 20.34 -3.31
C ASP A 609 29.96 21.82 -3.59
N VAL A 610 30.89 22.72 -3.21
CA VAL A 610 30.75 24.18 -3.43
C VAL A 610 30.83 24.49 -4.93
N SER A 611 31.82 23.94 -5.62
CA SER A 611 32.06 24.14 -7.05
C SER A 611 30.91 23.56 -7.88
N ARG A 612 30.35 22.42 -7.48
CA ARG A 612 29.16 21.82 -8.09
C ARG A 612 27.94 22.73 -7.96
N VAL A 613 27.70 23.32 -6.78
CA VAL A 613 26.60 24.29 -6.61
C VAL A 613 26.81 25.53 -7.46
N ILE A 614 28.03 26.06 -7.54
CA ILE A 614 28.35 27.22 -8.38
C ILE A 614 28.08 26.90 -9.86
N HIS A 615 28.55 25.75 -10.35
CA HIS A 615 28.33 25.28 -11.72
C HIS A 615 26.84 25.21 -12.06
N ILE A 616 26.05 24.59 -11.19
CA ILE A 616 24.59 24.47 -11.35
C ILE A 616 23.92 25.85 -11.39
N LEU A 617 24.32 26.78 -10.51
CA LEU A 617 23.78 28.13 -10.49
C LEU A 617 24.15 28.96 -11.73
N GLU A 618 25.35 28.77 -12.27
CA GLU A 618 25.80 29.45 -13.48
C GLU A 618 25.07 28.93 -14.72
N ASN A 619 24.73 27.65 -14.76
CA ASN A 619 23.93 27.06 -15.84
C ASN A 619 22.44 27.39 -15.73
N ASP A 620 21.85 27.41 -14.52
CA ASP A 620 20.48 27.88 -14.28
C ASP A 620 20.28 29.30 -14.86
N ARG A 621 21.28 30.19 -14.72
CA ARG A 621 21.23 31.59 -15.22
C ARG A 621 21.37 31.74 -16.72
N LYS A 622 21.88 30.74 -17.43
CA LYS A 622 22.03 30.76 -18.90
C LYS A 622 20.78 30.25 -19.62
N GLY A 623 19.86 29.62 -18.88
CA GLY A 623 18.59 29.09 -19.39
C GLY A 623 17.38 30.03 -19.26
N ASP A 624 17.54 31.15 -18.55
CA ASP A 624 16.63 32.32 -18.55
C ASP A 624 17.07 33.33 -19.62
#